data_AF-A0A139P8F2-F1
#
_entry.id   AF-A0A139P8F2-F1
#
_cell.length_a   1.000
_cell.length_b   1.000
_cell.length_c   1.000
_cell.angle_alpha   90.00
_cell.angle_beta   90.00
_cell.angle_gamma   90.00
#
_symmetry.space_group_name_H-M   'P 1'
#
loop_
_entity.id
_entity.type
_entity.pdbx_description
1 polymer ?
#
loop_
_entity_poly.entity_id
_entity_poly.type
_entity_poly.pdbx_seq_one_letter_code
_entity_poly.pdbx_strand_id
1 'polypeptide(L)'
;MVGNNRKTHLKLFLVFVGVLIFGLLSYFFVLRSFFQNSSGAENQAVSQTMNKNNIAGDYVSSDGNSATITLENNQWKIEYQTSPDTKASATFKTEWRMEKNNQVSTTKMEKSDGYKDFTISIKIFSDKKEDKPVVTVTMSDGNPNHEMIFANTEKYFKTSKQESEDAILGGDLSAFAGTYSNDDLEKSIADSGFTLYGYVPEDYYQNKTSVFPNISKNKEANEWKFWSGASHANYKLNTAKLPQKINDYYEVYFVGANSIAIEEQEFILTLVPENVVGPDGITTKEKRLIYGLSNQISYRTYHDKWWERYQTVSENEKDLNIAAILSGDFSTLAGTWVNGEGAEIVINSDGTTNRGETLSINSTSNPKLPTLNIRSGNSGALLALFKKGFTNPYGDYSDSSKPRLVIGQNIGAVPEQSYFYRK
;
A
#
# COMPACT_ATOMS: atom_id res chain seq x y z
N MET A 1 -41.37 73.50 -4.69
CA MET A 1 -41.76 72.09 -4.97
C MET A 1 -40.82 71.12 -4.24
N VAL A 2 -40.96 70.93 -2.93
CA VAL A 2 -40.39 69.75 -2.22
C VAL A 2 -41.23 69.58 -0.95
N GLY A 3 -42.18 68.65 -0.96
CA GLY A 3 -43.07 68.48 0.20
C GLY A 3 -44.00 67.26 0.18
N ASN A 4 -44.19 66.60 -0.96
CA ASN A 4 -45.20 65.53 -1.06
C ASN A 4 -44.67 64.11 -1.32
N ASN A 5 -43.36 63.88 -1.53
CA ASN A 5 -42.84 62.54 -1.85
C ASN A 5 -42.34 61.72 -0.64
N ARG A 6 -41.98 62.34 0.50
CA ARG A 6 -41.48 61.58 1.67
C ARG A 6 -42.57 60.77 2.39
N LYS A 7 -43.81 61.27 2.43
CA LYS A 7 -44.93 60.56 3.09
C LYS A 7 -45.43 59.36 2.29
N THR A 8 -45.34 59.41 0.96
CA THR A 8 -45.74 58.31 0.05
C THR A 8 -44.74 57.14 0.11
N HIS A 9 -43.44 57.42 0.11
CA HIS A 9 -42.42 56.36 0.25
C HIS A 9 -42.41 55.72 1.64
N LEU A 10 -42.66 56.47 2.71
CA LEU A 10 -42.76 55.91 4.07
C LEU A 10 -44.01 55.03 4.25
N LYS A 11 -45.15 55.41 3.64
CA LYS A 11 -46.36 54.58 3.63
C LYS A 11 -46.16 53.30 2.81
N LEU A 12 -45.49 53.38 1.66
CA LEU A 12 -45.20 52.22 0.82
C LEU A 12 -44.23 51.24 1.51
N PHE A 13 -43.22 51.76 2.23
CA PHE A 13 -42.27 50.96 3.01
C PHE A 13 -42.93 50.25 4.19
N LEU A 14 -43.81 50.93 4.94
CA LEU A 14 -44.55 50.32 6.05
C LEU A 14 -45.54 49.24 5.59
N VAL A 15 -46.16 49.42 4.42
CA VAL A 15 -47.02 48.37 3.82
C VAL A 15 -46.17 47.16 3.39
N PHE A 16 -44.99 47.37 2.81
CA PHE A 16 -44.10 46.28 2.39
C PHE A 16 -43.56 45.48 3.58
N VAL A 17 -43.16 46.15 4.66
CA VAL A 17 -42.72 45.51 5.91
C VAL A 17 -43.89 44.76 6.58
N GLY A 18 -45.10 45.32 6.53
CA GLY A 18 -46.31 44.66 7.04
C GLY A 18 -46.64 43.35 6.32
N VAL A 19 -46.54 43.33 4.97
CA VAL A 19 -46.78 42.13 4.16
C VAL A 19 -45.71 41.05 4.40
N LEU A 20 -44.44 41.43 4.58
CA LEU A 20 -43.35 40.52 4.89
C LEU A 20 -43.50 39.87 6.27
N ILE A 21 -43.91 40.65 7.28
CA ILE A 21 -44.18 40.15 8.64
C ILE A 21 -45.41 39.24 8.67
N PHE A 22 -46.48 39.58 7.93
CA PHE A 22 -47.66 38.71 7.80
C PHE A 22 -47.38 37.42 7.00
N GLY A 23 -46.50 37.48 6.01
CA GLY A 23 -46.03 36.30 5.27
C GLY A 23 -45.20 35.35 6.15
N LEU A 24 -44.32 35.90 7.00
CA LEU A 24 -43.54 35.12 7.97
C LEU A 24 -44.40 34.52 9.08
N LEU A 25 -45.41 35.27 9.58
CA LEU A 25 -46.36 34.75 10.58
C LEU A 25 -47.31 33.69 10.01
N SER A 26 -47.75 33.84 8.76
CA SER A 26 -48.56 32.81 8.08
C SER A 26 -47.73 31.57 7.73
N TYR A 27 -46.46 31.72 7.32
CA TYR A 27 -45.52 30.60 7.18
C TYR A 27 -45.26 29.91 8.51
N PHE A 28 -45.12 30.65 9.62
CA PHE A 28 -44.94 30.07 10.96
C PHE A 28 -46.20 29.34 11.44
N PHE A 29 -47.40 29.84 11.12
CA PHE A 29 -48.66 29.14 11.43
C PHE A 29 -48.88 27.89 10.57
N VAL A 30 -48.46 27.90 9.30
CA VAL A 30 -48.50 26.72 8.42
C VAL A 30 -47.44 25.69 8.83
N LEU A 31 -46.23 26.11 9.23
CA LEU A 31 -45.26 25.19 9.83
C LEU A 31 -45.81 24.61 11.14
N ARG A 32 -46.39 25.45 12.01
CA ARG A 32 -46.95 24.99 13.28
C ARG A 32 -48.14 24.05 13.08
N SER A 33 -48.98 24.26 12.07
CA SER A 33 -50.05 23.32 11.72
C SER A 33 -49.52 22.05 11.04
N PHE A 34 -48.42 22.10 10.29
CA PHE A 34 -47.71 20.90 9.80
C PHE A 34 -47.05 20.10 10.94
N PHE A 35 -46.52 20.80 11.95
CA PHE A 35 -45.95 20.20 13.17
C PHE A 35 -47.02 19.80 14.21
N GLN A 36 -48.25 20.33 14.15
CA GLN A 36 -49.37 19.94 15.02
C GLN A 36 -50.35 18.94 14.36
N ASN A 37 -50.40 18.84 13.03
CA ASN A 37 -51.15 17.77 12.34
C ASN A 37 -50.34 16.48 12.14
N SER A 38 -49.06 16.45 12.54
CA SER A 38 -48.28 15.22 12.70
C SER A 38 -48.42 14.61 14.11
N SER A 39 -49.10 15.29 15.05
CA SER A 39 -49.52 14.74 16.35
C SER A 39 -50.96 14.21 16.29
N GLY A 40 -51.14 13.13 15.52
CA GLY A 40 -52.46 12.53 15.27
C GLY A 40 -52.39 11.10 14.73
N ALA A 41 -51.48 10.30 15.28
CA ALA A 41 -51.55 8.85 15.23
C ALA A 41 -50.98 8.32 16.56
N GLU A 42 -51.83 8.30 17.59
CA GLU A 42 -51.64 7.41 18.74
C GLU A 42 -51.60 5.97 18.22
N ASN A 43 -50.40 5.47 17.98
CA ASN A 43 -50.10 4.05 18.03
C ASN A 43 -48.73 3.93 18.71
N GLN A 44 -48.78 3.74 20.03
CA GLN A 44 -47.76 3.18 20.90
C GLN A 44 -46.32 3.15 20.34
N ALA A 45 -45.72 4.33 20.14
CA ALA A 45 -44.28 4.44 20.12
C ALA A 45 -43.82 4.53 21.58
N VAL A 46 -43.62 3.37 22.20
CA VAL A 46 -42.77 3.26 23.39
C VAL A 46 -41.44 3.87 22.97
N SER A 47 -41.17 5.07 23.46
CA SER A 47 -39.86 5.69 23.41
C SER A 47 -38.90 4.73 24.12
N GLN A 48 -38.21 3.87 23.34
CA GLN A 48 -37.12 3.07 23.82
C GLN A 48 -35.96 4.01 24.12
N THR A 49 -36.02 4.65 25.28
CA THR A 49 -34.79 4.83 26.06
C THR A 49 -34.27 3.41 26.27
N MET A 50 -33.22 3.01 25.54
CA MET A 50 -32.56 1.73 25.83
C MET A 50 -32.23 1.73 27.32
N ASN A 51 -32.91 0.86 28.06
CA ASN A 51 -32.60 0.60 29.44
C ASN A 51 -31.11 0.26 29.46
N LYS A 52 -30.28 1.02 30.19
CA LYS A 52 -28.80 0.90 30.14
C LYS A 52 -28.29 -0.51 30.50
N ASN A 53 -29.19 -1.34 31.01
CA ASN A 53 -29.00 -2.72 31.43
C ASN A 53 -29.72 -3.75 30.54
N ASN A 54 -30.20 -3.36 29.34
CA ASN A 54 -30.75 -4.31 28.37
C ASN A 54 -29.59 -5.06 27.69
N ILE A 55 -29.47 -6.34 28.00
CA ILE A 55 -28.43 -7.24 27.49
C ILE A 55 -28.96 -8.23 26.46
N ALA A 56 -30.21 -8.07 26.00
CA ALA A 56 -30.76 -8.91 24.96
C ALA A 56 -29.99 -8.74 23.64
N GLY A 57 -29.77 -9.85 22.94
CA GLY A 57 -29.09 -9.85 21.65
C GLY A 57 -28.26 -11.10 21.40
N ASP A 58 -27.55 -11.08 20.28
CA ASP A 58 -26.67 -12.15 19.85
C ASP A 58 -25.23 -11.90 20.28
N TYR A 59 -24.57 -13.00 20.62
CA TYR A 59 -23.22 -13.06 21.14
C TYR A 59 -22.47 -14.20 20.46
N VAL A 60 -21.15 -14.08 20.43
CA VAL A 60 -20.24 -15.02 19.79
C VAL A 60 -19.03 -15.25 20.69
N SER A 61 -18.48 -16.46 20.68
CA SER A 61 -17.24 -16.81 21.39
C SER A 61 -16.01 -16.73 20.47
N SER A 62 -14.81 -16.90 21.03
CA SER A 62 -13.55 -16.90 20.25
C SER A 62 -13.45 -18.04 19.22
N ASP A 63 -14.17 -19.14 19.44
CA ASP A 63 -14.22 -20.31 18.55
C ASP A 63 -15.44 -20.29 17.61
N GLY A 64 -16.22 -19.19 17.60
CA GLY A 64 -17.34 -18.99 16.68
C GLY A 64 -18.66 -19.62 17.11
N ASN A 65 -18.75 -20.17 18.33
CA ASN A 65 -20.02 -20.63 18.87
C ASN A 65 -20.95 -19.44 19.14
N SER A 66 -22.24 -19.62 18.84
CA SER A 66 -23.24 -18.59 19.06
C SER A 66 -23.92 -18.71 20.42
N ALA A 67 -24.32 -17.56 20.96
CA ALA A 67 -25.24 -17.46 22.09
C ALA A 67 -26.23 -16.32 21.87
N THR A 68 -27.46 -16.48 22.34
CA THR A 68 -28.50 -15.45 22.29
C THR A 68 -29.08 -15.26 23.70
N ILE A 69 -29.20 -14.00 24.12
CA ILE A 69 -29.83 -13.63 25.39
C ILE A 69 -31.20 -13.00 25.11
N THR A 70 -32.22 -13.52 25.77
CA THR A 70 -33.60 -13.00 25.75
C THR A 70 -34.08 -12.70 27.17
N LEU A 71 -35.08 -11.81 27.29
CA LEU A 71 -35.77 -11.54 28.56
C LEU A 71 -37.12 -12.28 28.55
N GLU A 72 -37.30 -13.22 29.47
CA GLU A 72 -38.51 -14.04 29.60
C GLU A 72 -38.98 -14.07 31.06
N ASN A 73 -40.25 -13.78 31.34
CA ASN A 73 -40.84 -13.89 32.68
C ASN A 73 -40.03 -13.21 33.81
N ASN A 74 -39.49 -12.02 33.54
CA ASN A 74 -38.65 -11.25 34.47
C ASN A 74 -37.33 -11.94 34.88
N GLN A 75 -36.85 -12.87 34.05
CA GLN A 75 -35.53 -13.49 34.12
C GLN A 75 -34.86 -13.46 32.74
N TRP A 76 -33.53 -13.43 32.73
CA TRP A 76 -32.78 -13.57 31.50
C TRP A 76 -32.66 -15.05 31.16
N LYS A 77 -32.77 -15.38 29.89
CA LYS A 77 -32.47 -16.70 29.35
C LYS A 77 -31.33 -16.55 28.36
N ILE A 78 -30.33 -17.42 28.48
CA ILE A 78 -29.26 -17.57 27.49
C ILE A 78 -29.42 -18.92 26.81
N GLU A 79 -29.42 -18.92 25.49
CA GLU A 79 -29.32 -20.12 24.65
C GLU A 79 -27.94 -20.10 23.99
N TYR A 80 -27.18 -21.19 24.08
CA TYR A 80 -25.79 -21.23 23.61
C TYR A 80 -25.42 -22.59 23.04
N GLN A 81 -24.48 -22.59 22.09
CA GLN A 81 -23.91 -23.81 21.54
C GLN A 81 -22.72 -24.29 22.38
N THR A 82 -22.69 -25.58 22.70
CA THR A 82 -21.52 -26.23 23.34
C THR A 82 -20.72 -27.11 22.37
N SER A 83 -21.31 -27.42 21.22
CA SER A 83 -20.70 -28.07 20.07
C SER A 83 -21.60 -27.83 18.83
N PRO A 84 -21.16 -28.12 17.59
CA PRO A 84 -21.92 -27.84 16.37
C PRO A 84 -23.38 -28.34 16.41
N ASP A 85 -23.62 -29.47 17.08
CA ASP A 85 -24.94 -30.12 17.13
C ASP A 85 -25.63 -30.04 18.51
N THR A 86 -25.01 -29.42 19.52
CA THR A 86 -25.56 -29.38 20.89
C THR A 86 -25.90 -27.95 21.31
N LYS A 87 -27.17 -27.72 21.59
CA LYS A 87 -27.68 -26.47 22.18
C LYS A 87 -28.03 -26.69 23.65
N ALA A 88 -27.58 -25.78 24.50
CA ALA A 88 -27.94 -25.71 25.90
C ALA A 88 -28.64 -24.38 26.19
N SER A 89 -29.35 -24.31 27.31
CA SER A 89 -29.93 -23.06 27.78
C SER A 89 -29.84 -22.94 29.29
N ALA A 90 -29.93 -21.70 29.77
CA ALA A 90 -29.96 -21.42 31.19
C ALA A 90 -30.71 -20.12 31.49
N THR A 91 -31.28 -20.03 32.69
CA THR A 91 -31.91 -18.80 33.19
C THR A 91 -31.10 -18.18 34.32
N PHE A 92 -31.16 -16.85 34.43
CA PHE A 92 -30.43 -16.10 35.45
C PHE A 92 -31.08 -14.74 35.73
N LYS A 93 -30.62 -14.10 36.81
CA LYS A 93 -30.97 -12.71 37.16
C LYS A 93 -29.72 -11.86 37.14
N THR A 94 -29.87 -10.54 37.02
CA THR A 94 -28.73 -9.62 37.09
C THR A 94 -28.74 -8.81 38.38
N GLU A 95 -27.56 -8.62 38.95
CA GLU A 95 -27.30 -7.81 40.15
C GLU A 95 -26.14 -6.87 39.84
N TRP A 96 -26.48 -5.66 39.40
CA TRP A 96 -25.51 -4.72 38.86
C TRP A 96 -24.69 -4.04 39.96
N ARG A 97 -23.38 -4.02 39.76
CA ARG A 97 -22.41 -3.21 40.49
C ARG A 97 -21.50 -2.49 39.51
N MET A 98 -20.86 -1.42 39.97
CA MET A 98 -19.80 -0.74 39.22
C MET A 98 -18.44 -1.32 39.59
N GLU A 99 -17.65 -1.70 38.59
CA GLU A 99 -16.25 -2.05 38.76
C GLU A 99 -15.40 -1.12 37.89
N LYS A 100 -14.70 -0.19 38.55
CA LYS A 100 -14.06 0.97 37.89
C LYS A 100 -15.11 1.73 37.08
N ASN A 101 -14.98 1.76 35.75
CA ASN A 101 -15.92 2.41 34.84
C ASN A 101 -16.94 1.45 34.21
N ASN A 102 -16.88 0.14 34.50
CA ASN A 102 -17.72 -0.86 33.86
C ASN A 102 -18.89 -1.27 34.76
N GLN A 103 -20.04 -1.59 34.17
CA GLN A 103 -21.13 -2.25 34.87
C GLN A 103 -20.91 -3.76 34.84
N VAL A 104 -20.98 -4.41 35.99
CA VAL A 104 -20.76 -5.85 36.15
C VAL A 104 -21.91 -6.46 36.93
N SER A 105 -22.36 -7.64 36.53
CA SER A 105 -23.30 -8.48 37.28
C SER A 105 -22.77 -9.90 37.31
N THR A 106 -22.58 -10.48 38.50
CA THR A 106 -22.19 -11.88 38.66
C THR A 106 -23.21 -12.58 39.53
N THR A 107 -23.91 -13.57 38.98
CA THR A 107 -24.99 -14.29 39.68
C THR A 107 -24.94 -15.78 39.39
N LYS A 108 -25.69 -16.57 40.14
CA LYS A 108 -25.92 -17.98 39.82
C LYS A 108 -26.86 -18.11 38.63
N MET A 109 -26.64 -19.14 37.83
CA MET A 109 -27.51 -19.51 36.71
C MET A 109 -28.10 -20.91 36.92
N GLU A 110 -29.28 -21.14 36.35
CA GLU A 110 -29.95 -22.44 36.36
C GLU A 110 -30.01 -22.97 34.93
N LYS A 111 -29.24 -24.01 34.64
CA LYS A 111 -29.24 -24.66 33.34
C LYS A 111 -30.53 -25.46 33.13
N SER A 112 -30.89 -25.70 31.87
CA SER A 112 -32.09 -26.47 31.50
C SER A 112 -32.05 -27.94 31.96
N ASP A 113 -30.87 -28.47 32.25
CA ASP A 113 -30.66 -29.81 32.85
C ASP A 113 -30.81 -29.81 34.39
N GLY A 114 -31.10 -28.65 35.00
CA GLY A 114 -31.23 -28.47 36.45
C GLY A 114 -29.91 -28.19 37.18
N TYR A 115 -28.77 -28.12 36.49
CA TYR A 115 -27.48 -27.87 37.11
C TYR A 115 -27.29 -26.38 37.48
N LYS A 116 -26.82 -26.10 38.70
CA LYS A 116 -26.80 -24.73 39.30
C LYS A 116 -25.43 -24.28 39.82
N ASP A 117 -24.38 -25.07 39.62
CA ASP A 117 -23.05 -24.71 40.17
C ASP A 117 -22.37 -23.59 39.37
N PHE A 118 -22.77 -23.40 38.11
CA PHE A 118 -22.27 -22.31 37.28
C PHE A 118 -22.70 -20.93 37.79
N THR A 119 -21.81 -19.98 37.59
CA THR A 119 -22.06 -18.55 37.68
C THR A 119 -22.05 -17.95 36.30
N ILE A 120 -22.85 -16.91 36.10
CA ILE A 120 -22.84 -16.07 34.90
C ILE A 120 -22.41 -14.66 35.28
N SER A 121 -21.39 -14.15 34.60
CA SER A 121 -20.85 -12.80 34.76
C SER A 121 -21.08 -11.99 33.49
N ILE A 122 -21.84 -10.90 33.60
CA ILE A 122 -22.08 -9.95 32.54
C ILE A 122 -21.26 -8.70 32.81
N LYS A 123 -20.53 -8.21 31.81
CA LYS A 123 -19.77 -6.96 31.90
C LYS A 123 -20.05 -6.07 30.70
N ILE A 124 -20.50 -4.85 30.98
CA ILE A 124 -20.76 -3.80 30.00
C ILE A 124 -19.63 -2.76 30.10
N PHE A 125 -18.92 -2.57 29.00
CA PHE A 125 -17.79 -1.65 28.90
C PHE A 125 -18.27 -0.24 28.51
N SER A 126 -17.99 0.76 29.35
CA SER A 126 -18.45 2.14 29.12
C SER A 126 -17.59 2.95 28.15
N ASP A 127 -16.36 2.52 27.87
CA ASP A 127 -15.29 3.37 27.31
C ASP A 127 -14.76 2.93 25.92
N LYS A 128 -15.49 2.08 25.18
CA LYS A 128 -15.10 1.82 23.78
C LYS A 128 -15.71 2.91 22.90
N LYS A 129 -14.90 3.55 22.03
CA LYS A 129 -15.33 4.49 20.97
C LYS A 129 -16.19 3.78 19.91
N GLU A 130 -17.19 3.03 20.31
CA GLU A 130 -18.11 2.29 19.44
C GLU A 130 -19.55 2.79 19.69
N ASP A 131 -20.39 2.76 18.65
CA ASP A 131 -21.79 3.22 18.70
C ASP A 131 -22.67 2.41 19.68
N LYS A 132 -22.20 1.22 20.09
CA LYS A 132 -22.81 0.36 21.11
C LYS A 132 -21.75 -0.09 22.11
N PRO A 133 -22.07 -0.18 23.42
CA PRO A 133 -21.12 -0.69 24.40
C PRO A 133 -20.80 -2.16 24.11
N VAL A 134 -19.53 -2.53 24.27
CA VAL A 134 -19.14 -3.94 24.27
C VAL A 134 -19.71 -4.61 25.50
N VAL A 135 -20.31 -5.78 25.32
CA VAL A 135 -20.88 -6.61 26.40
C VAL A 135 -20.26 -7.98 26.32
N THR A 136 -19.75 -8.48 27.44
CA THR A 136 -19.22 -9.84 27.56
C THR A 136 -20.04 -10.65 28.56
N VAL A 137 -20.14 -11.94 28.28
CA VAL A 137 -20.84 -12.96 29.07
C VAL A 137 -19.85 -14.06 29.38
N THR A 138 -19.56 -14.29 30.65
CA THR A 138 -18.69 -15.39 31.10
C THR A 138 -19.51 -16.36 31.94
N MET A 139 -19.51 -17.64 31.57
CA MET A 139 -20.13 -18.72 32.35
C MET A 139 -19.05 -19.64 32.90
N SER A 140 -19.01 -19.85 34.22
CA SER A 140 -17.96 -20.65 34.87
C SER A 140 -18.44 -21.29 36.18
N ASP A 141 -18.00 -22.51 36.47
CA ASP A 141 -18.17 -23.23 37.74
C ASP A 141 -16.97 -23.08 38.69
N GLY A 142 -15.99 -22.23 38.32
CA GLY A 142 -14.73 -22.05 39.06
C GLY A 142 -13.58 -22.90 38.54
N ASN A 143 -13.83 -23.84 37.62
CA ASN A 143 -12.79 -24.55 36.87
C ASN A 143 -12.48 -23.78 35.57
N PRO A 144 -11.24 -23.31 35.35
CA PRO A 144 -10.85 -22.61 34.12
C PRO A 144 -11.11 -23.41 32.83
N ASN A 145 -11.10 -24.74 32.88
CA ASN A 145 -11.39 -25.59 31.72
C ASN A 145 -12.89 -25.66 31.39
N HIS A 146 -13.75 -25.17 32.27
CA HIS A 146 -15.20 -25.14 32.12
C HIS A 146 -15.71 -23.68 32.00
N GLU A 147 -14.86 -22.78 31.49
CA GLU A 147 -15.24 -21.39 31.26
C GLU A 147 -15.66 -21.18 29.80
N MET A 148 -16.81 -20.54 29.61
CA MET A 148 -17.28 -20.10 28.30
C MET A 148 -17.39 -18.57 28.29
N ILE A 149 -16.79 -17.94 27.29
CA ILE A 149 -16.81 -16.48 27.13
C ILE A 149 -17.44 -16.13 25.79
N PHE A 150 -18.46 -15.29 25.83
CA PHE A 150 -19.12 -14.72 24.66
C PHE A 150 -19.06 -13.19 24.71
N ALA A 151 -19.08 -12.54 23.55
CA ALA A 151 -19.17 -11.10 23.42
C ALA A 151 -20.17 -10.71 22.32
N ASN A 152 -20.77 -9.52 22.42
CA ASN A 152 -21.70 -8.99 21.41
C ASN A 152 -20.99 -8.49 20.13
N THR A 153 -19.69 -8.72 20.01
CA THR A 153 -18.86 -8.39 18.84
C THR A 153 -17.64 -9.30 18.80
N GLU A 154 -17.34 -9.87 17.63
CA GLU A 154 -16.15 -10.71 17.41
C GLU A 154 -14.84 -9.95 17.67
N LYS A 155 -14.85 -8.62 17.49
CA LYS A 155 -13.69 -7.75 17.75
C LYS A 155 -13.17 -7.87 19.19
N TYR A 156 -14.00 -8.29 20.15
CA TYR A 156 -13.55 -8.49 21.52
C TYR A 156 -12.45 -9.55 21.63
N PHE A 157 -12.47 -10.56 20.76
CA PHE A 157 -11.51 -11.67 20.76
C PHE A 157 -10.35 -11.45 19.78
N LYS A 158 -10.42 -10.43 18.92
CA LYS A 158 -9.36 -10.13 17.97
C LYS A 158 -8.20 -9.44 18.68
N THR A 159 -7.00 -9.93 18.43
CA THR A 159 -5.78 -9.20 18.77
C THR A 159 -5.59 -8.02 17.82
N SER A 160 -4.82 -6.99 18.23
CA SER A 160 -4.45 -5.89 17.34
C SER A 160 -3.76 -6.37 16.06
N LYS A 161 -3.01 -7.48 16.15
CA LYS A 161 -2.44 -8.16 15.00
C LYS A 161 -3.53 -8.66 14.07
N GLN A 162 -4.47 -9.49 14.54
CA GLN A 162 -5.57 -10.02 13.73
C GLN A 162 -6.44 -8.93 13.11
N GLU A 163 -6.75 -7.85 13.85
CA GLU A 163 -7.48 -6.71 13.29
C GLU A 163 -6.72 -6.06 12.13
N SER A 164 -5.39 -5.96 12.24
CA SER A 164 -4.55 -5.47 11.15
C SER A 164 -4.48 -6.45 9.97
N GLU A 165 -4.44 -7.77 10.21
CA GLU A 165 -4.43 -8.77 9.13
C GLU A 165 -5.76 -8.74 8.35
N ASP A 166 -6.89 -8.73 9.07
CA ASP A 166 -8.22 -8.65 8.49
C ASP A 166 -8.42 -7.35 7.71
N ALA A 167 -7.91 -6.22 8.23
CA ALA A 167 -7.93 -4.94 7.54
C ALA A 167 -7.18 -5.01 6.20
N ILE A 168 -5.96 -5.57 6.20
CA ILE A 168 -5.16 -5.73 4.96
C ILE A 168 -5.90 -6.62 3.95
N LEU A 169 -6.44 -7.76 4.40
CA LEU A 169 -7.22 -8.66 3.53
C LEU A 169 -8.53 -8.04 3.02
N GLY A 170 -9.10 -7.09 3.76
CA GLY A 170 -10.20 -6.25 3.33
C GLY A 170 -9.80 -5.09 2.41
N GLY A 171 -8.53 -4.96 2.04
CA GLY A 171 -8.01 -3.88 1.19
C GLY A 171 -7.68 -2.58 1.92
N ASP A 172 -7.73 -2.56 3.25
CA ASP A 172 -7.23 -1.44 4.06
C ASP A 172 -5.73 -1.58 4.31
N LEU A 173 -4.94 -0.81 3.57
CA LEU A 173 -3.49 -0.84 3.61
C LEU A 173 -2.88 0.09 4.67
N SER A 174 -3.67 0.57 5.64
CA SER A 174 -3.22 1.56 6.64
C SER A 174 -1.99 1.11 7.43
N ALA A 175 -1.86 -0.19 7.74
CA ALA A 175 -0.69 -0.74 8.42
C ALA A 175 0.62 -0.54 7.62
N PHE A 176 0.52 -0.47 6.30
CA PHE A 176 1.65 -0.30 5.37
C PHE A 176 1.73 1.10 4.76
N ALA A 177 0.81 1.99 5.08
CA ALA A 177 0.85 3.38 4.63
C ALA A 177 2.10 4.10 5.15
N GLY A 178 2.59 5.05 4.34
CA GLY A 178 3.75 5.87 4.63
C GLY A 178 4.80 5.88 3.52
N THR A 179 5.77 6.76 3.69
CA THR A 179 6.96 6.83 2.85
C THR A 179 8.03 5.92 3.45
N TYR A 180 8.65 5.10 2.62
CA TYR A 180 9.69 4.16 3.04
C TYR A 180 11.06 4.83 2.93
N SER A 181 11.21 6.01 3.53
CA SER A 181 12.40 6.86 3.47
C SER A 181 12.34 7.98 4.51
N ASN A 182 13.41 8.77 4.62
CA ASN A 182 13.48 9.98 5.43
C ASN A 182 14.27 11.09 4.69
N ASP A 183 14.17 12.32 5.17
CA ASP A 183 14.77 13.49 4.50
C ASP A 183 16.30 13.40 4.41
N ASP A 184 16.98 12.99 5.49
CA ASP A 184 18.43 12.83 5.50
C ASP A 184 18.91 11.84 4.42
N LEU A 185 18.14 10.78 4.21
CA LEU A 185 18.40 9.74 3.22
C LEU A 185 18.18 10.25 1.79
N GLU A 186 17.01 10.84 1.51
CA GLU A 186 16.70 11.41 0.20
C GLU A 186 17.70 12.51 -0.17
N LYS A 187 18.08 13.35 0.80
CA LYS A 187 19.12 14.37 0.63
C LYS A 187 20.46 13.74 0.27
N SER A 188 20.88 12.70 1.00
CA SER A 188 22.12 11.98 0.73
C SER A 188 22.14 11.36 -0.67
N ILE A 189 20.98 10.90 -1.16
CA ILE A 189 20.85 10.36 -2.51
C ILE A 189 20.95 11.49 -3.56
N ALA A 190 20.26 12.60 -3.34
CA ALA A 190 20.34 13.76 -4.22
C ALA A 190 21.77 14.32 -4.29
N ASP A 191 22.43 14.52 -3.14
CA ASP A 191 23.81 14.99 -3.02
C ASP A 191 24.82 14.07 -3.71
N SER A 192 24.51 12.78 -3.77
CA SER A 192 25.38 11.81 -4.45
C SER A 192 25.36 12.00 -5.98
N GLY A 193 24.33 12.61 -6.58
CA GLY A 193 24.18 12.69 -8.03
C GLY A 193 23.53 11.44 -8.66
N PHE A 194 22.72 10.71 -7.89
CA PHE A 194 21.99 9.53 -8.36
C PHE A 194 20.99 9.87 -9.48
N THR A 195 20.97 9.08 -10.58
CA THR A 195 20.16 9.36 -11.78
C THR A 195 19.40 8.16 -12.36
N LEU A 196 19.18 7.10 -11.58
CA LEU A 196 18.54 5.87 -12.08
C LEU A 196 17.02 6.03 -12.23
N TYR A 197 16.44 5.33 -13.21
CA TYR A 197 14.99 5.25 -13.45
C TYR A 197 14.27 6.58 -13.74
N GLY A 198 15.02 7.58 -14.18
CA GLY A 198 14.48 8.90 -14.53
C GLY A 198 14.39 9.87 -13.35
N TYR A 199 14.86 9.46 -12.16
CA TYR A 199 15.12 10.38 -11.06
C TYR A 199 16.33 11.27 -11.38
N VAL A 200 16.27 12.53 -10.98
CA VAL A 200 17.42 13.46 -10.97
C VAL A 200 17.50 14.16 -9.61
N PRO A 201 18.69 14.62 -9.15
CA PRO A 201 18.83 15.32 -7.87
C PRO A 201 17.88 16.51 -7.68
N GLU A 202 17.56 17.23 -8.75
CA GLU A 202 16.59 18.33 -8.73
C GLU A 202 15.19 17.88 -8.29
N ASP A 203 14.84 16.61 -8.44
CA ASP A 203 13.54 16.09 -8.01
C ASP A 203 13.38 16.16 -6.49
N TYR A 204 14.45 15.89 -5.73
CA TYR A 204 14.44 16.11 -4.28
C TYR A 204 14.40 17.60 -3.94
N TYR A 205 15.32 18.38 -4.51
CA TYR A 205 15.47 19.81 -4.17
C TYR A 205 14.25 20.67 -4.54
N GLN A 206 13.48 20.24 -5.54
CA GLN A 206 12.24 20.91 -5.96
C GLN A 206 10.99 20.21 -5.42
N ASN A 207 11.15 19.25 -4.51
CA ASN A 207 10.07 18.47 -3.90
C ASN A 207 9.11 17.86 -4.95
N LYS A 208 9.66 17.35 -6.06
CA LYS A 208 8.92 16.69 -7.14
C LYS A 208 8.68 15.22 -6.83
N THR A 209 9.67 14.51 -6.31
CA THR A 209 9.54 13.08 -6.00
C THR A 209 10.58 12.57 -5.00
N SER A 210 10.36 11.35 -4.51
CA SER A 210 11.27 10.55 -3.69
C SER A 210 11.82 9.35 -4.47
N VAL A 211 13.03 8.92 -4.13
CA VAL A 211 13.63 7.71 -4.69
C VAL A 211 12.92 6.46 -4.20
N PHE A 212 12.42 6.51 -2.96
CA PHE A 212 11.74 5.39 -2.33
C PHE A 212 10.22 5.39 -2.59
N PRO A 213 9.60 4.21 -2.49
CA PRO A 213 8.17 4.07 -2.70
C PRO A 213 7.36 4.62 -1.52
N ASN A 214 6.07 4.84 -1.79
CA ASN A 214 5.08 5.23 -0.80
C ASN A 214 3.74 4.51 -1.05
N ILE A 215 3.06 4.15 0.03
CA ILE A 215 1.65 3.78 0.01
C ILE A 215 0.86 4.89 0.70
N SER A 216 -0.16 5.40 0.02
CA SER A 216 -1.02 6.46 0.55
C SER A 216 -2.48 6.25 0.18
N LYS A 217 -3.37 6.85 0.98
CA LYS A 217 -4.80 6.86 0.70
C LYS A 217 -5.22 8.24 0.25
N ASN A 218 -5.78 8.35 -0.95
CA ASN A 218 -6.53 9.53 -1.36
C ASN A 218 -7.83 9.57 -0.55
N LYS A 219 -7.92 10.50 0.40
CA LYS A 219 -9.06 10.62 1.32
C LYS A 219 -10.36 11.02 0.62
N GLU A 220 -10.27 11.81 -0.45
CA GLU A 220 -11.44 12.29 -1.20
C GLU A 220 -12.04 11.19 -2.07
N ALA A 221 -11.18 10.44 -2.76
CA ALA A 221 -11.60 9.33 -3.63
C ALA A 221 -11.75 7.99 -2.89
N ASN A 222 -11.39 7.94 -1.60
CA ASN A 222 -11.26 6.71 -0.82
C ASN A 222 -10.43 5.61 -1.54
N GLU A 223 -9.38 6.03 -2.23
CA GLU A 223 -8.58 5.20 -3.13
C GLU A 223 -7.17 5.02 -2.59
N TRP A 224 -6.67 3.78 -2.56
CA TRP A 224 -5.29 3.48 -2.23
C TRP A 224 -4.39 3.65 -3.44
N LYS A 225 -3.25 4.32 -3.25
CA LYS A 225 -2.24 4.58 -4.26
C LYS A 225 -0.91 3.99 -3.83
N PHE A 226 -0.20 3.44 -4.80
CA PHE A 226 1.19 3.02 -4.66
C PHE A 226 2.06 3.82 -5.63
N TRP A 227 3.03 4.53 -5.07
CA TRP A 227 4.08 5.24 -5.81
C TRP A 227 5.36 4.41 -5.77
N SER A 228 5.96 4.13 -6.93
CA SER A 228 7.14 3.26 -7.01
C SER A 228 8.48 3.92 -6.68
N GLY A 229 8.49 5.22 -6.39
CA GLY A 229 9.70 5.99 -6.12
C GLY A 229 10.36 6.48 -7.41
N ALA A 230 11.68 6.25 -7.53
CA ALA A 230 12.51 6.75 -8.62
C ALA A 230 12.02 6.41 -10.04
N SER A 231 11.24 5.33 -10.22
CA SER A 231 10.73 4.97 -11.55
C SER A 231 9.49 5.75 -11.99
N HIS A 232 8.94 6.60 -11.13
CA HIS A 232 7.80 7.43 -11.43
C HIS A 232 6.50 6.70 -11.83
N ALA A 233 6.40 5.41 -11.53
CA ALA A 233 5.21 4.63 -11.80
C ALA A 233 4.17 4.83 -10.70
N ASN A 234 2.95 5.11 -11.11
CA ASN A 234 1.83 5.35 -10.21
C ASN A 234 0.78 4.26 -10.41
N TYR A 235 0.25 3.74 -9.32
CA TYR A 235 -0.71 2.65 -9.34
C TYR A 235 -1.88 2.94 -8.40
N LYS A 236 -3.07 2.47 -8.78
CA LYS A 236 -4.29 2.48 -7.96
C LYS A 236 -4.64 1.07 -7.53
N LEU A 237 -5.14 0.90 -6.31
CA LEU A 237 -5.53 -0.43 -5.81
C LEU A 237 -6.61 -1.05 -6.70
N ASN A 238 -6.43 -2.31 -7.06
CA ASN A 238 -7.44 -3.07 -7.78
C ASN A 238 -8.53 -3.53 -6.83
N THR A 239 -9.64 -2.78 -6.76
CA THR A 239 -10.77 -3.11 -5.87
C THR A 239 -11.56 -4.35 -6.31
N ALA A 240 -11.36 -4.81 -7.55
CA ALA A 240 -11.98 -6.05 -8.04
C ALA A 240 -11.25 -7.31 -7.55
N LYS A 241 -10.04 -7.19 -7.00
CA LYS A 241 -9.21 -8.31 -6.56
C LYS A 241 -8.64 -8.03 -5.17
N LEU A 242 -9.24 -8.64 -4.15
CA LEU A 242 -8.83 -8.48 -2.76
C LEU A 242 -7.41 -9.02 -2.51
N PRO A 243 -6.66 -8.43 -1.56
CA PRO A 243 -5.38 -8.96 -1.13
C PRO A 243 -5.43 -10.42 -0.69
N GLN A 244 -4.32 -11.13 -0.89
CA GLN A 244 -4.17 -12.53 -0.49
C GLN A 244 -3.05 -12.69 0.52
N LYS A 245 -3.27 -13.53 1.54
CA LYS A 245 -2.21 -13.94 2.46
C LYS A 245 -1.43 -15.10 1.86
N ILE A 246 -0.12 -14.95 1.73
CA ILE A 246 0.81 -16.00 1.30
C ILE A 246 1.76 -16.26 2.46
N ASN A 247 1.61 -17.42 3.12
CA ASN A 247 2.25 -17.70 4.41
C ASN A 247 1.94 -16.59 5.45
N ASP A 248 2.94 -15.81 5.83
CA ASP A 248 2.83 -14.73 6.83
C ASP A 248 2.93 -13.32 6.22
N TYR A 249 2.99 -13.20 4.89
CA TYR A 249 2.99 -11.92 4.15
C TYR A 249 1.78 -11.81 3.22
N TYR A 250 1.62 -10.66 2.55
CA TYR A 250 0.44 -10.38 1.74
C TYR A 250 0.81 -9.98 0.32
N GLU A 251 0.08 -10.49 -0.66
CA GLU A 251 0.06 -9.97 -2.02
C GLU A 251 -1.12 -9.02 -2.21
N VAL A 252 -0.83 -7.83 -2.72
CA VAL A 252 -1.82 -6.79 -3.00
C VAL A 252 -1.76 -6.45 -4.48
N TYR A 253 -2.92 -6.38 -5.11
CA TYR A 253 -3.05 -6.19 -6.54
C TYR A 253 -3.38 -4.73 -6.83
N PHE A 254 -2.55 -4.08 -7.63
CA PHE A 254 -2.77 -2.74 -8.14
C PHE A 254 -2.91 -2.78 -9.66
N VAL A 255 -3.37 -1.68 -10.24
CA VAL A 255 -3.33 -1.44 -11.68
C VAL A 255 -2.64 -0.11 -11.98
N GLY A 256 -1.95 -0.04 -13.12
CA GLY A 256 -1.25 1.17 -13.53
C GLY A 256 -2.19 2.36 -13.72
N ALA A 257 -1.73 3.54 -13.31
CA ALA A 257 -2.47 4.79 -13.30
C ALA A 257 -1.74 5.95 -14.01
N ASN A 258 -0.63 5.65 -14.69
CA ASN A 258 0.06 6.59 -15.58
C ASN A 258 0.75 5.85 -16.73
N SER A 259 1.29 6.59 -17.69
CA SER A 259 1.96 6.03 -18.87
C SER A 259 3.16 5.14 -18.55
N ILE A 260 3.84 5.37 -17.41
CA ILE A 260 4.97 4.54 -16.97
C ILE A 260 4.49 3.20 -16.40
N ALA A 261 3.43 3.22 -15.59
CA ALA A 261 2.83 2.03 -15.01
C ALA A 261 1.98 1.22 -16.01
N ILE A 262 1.65 1.82 -17.16
CA ILE A 262 0.74 1.31 -18.19
C ILE A 262 -0.68 1.17 -17.63
N GLU A 263 -1.59 2.02 -18.10
CA GLU A 263 -2.94 2.09 -17.56
C GLU A 263 -3.65 0.73 -17.63
N GLU A 264 -4.31 0.33 -16.53
CA GLU A 264 -5.00 -0.96 -16.36
C GLU A 264 -4.10 -2.22 -16.35
N GLN A 265 -2.78 -2.10 -16.51
CA GLN A 265 -1.88 -3.25 -16.36
C GLN A 265 -1.77 -3.65 -14.88
N GLU A 266 -2.03 -4.93 -14.58
CA GLU A 266 -1.92 -5.47 -13.22
C GLU A 266 -0.47 -5.42 -12.71
N PHE A 267 -0.33 -5.03 -11.43
CA PHE A 267 0.92 -4.97 -10.69
C PHE A 267 0.72 -5.62 -9.32
N ILE A 268 1.65 -6.50 -8.94
CA ILE A 268 1.61 -7.18 -7.65
C ILE A 268 2.63 -6.53 -6.71
N LEU A 269 2.13 -6.06 -5.57
CA LEU A 269 2.93 -5.55 -4.47
C LEU A 269 2.90 -6.55 -3.31
N THR A 270 4.06 -7.01 -2.85
CA THR A 270 4.15 -7.85 -1.67
C THR A 270 4.40 -7.00 -0.43
N LEU A 271 3.53 -7.14 0.58
CA LEU A 271 3.62 -6.49 1.89
C LEU A 271 4.12 -7.50 2.92
N VAL A 272 5.32 -7.27 3.46
CA VAL A 272 5.93 -8.14 4.48
C VAL A 272 5.88 -7.43 5.84
N PRO A 273 5.17 -7.96 6.84
CA PRO A 273 5.16 -7.38 8.18
C PRO A 273 6.54 -7.42 8.85
N GLU A 274 6.68 -6.69 9.96
CA GLU A 274 7.85 -6.82 10.84
C GLU A 274 7.99 -8.26 11.35
N ASN A 275 9.24 -8.71 11.50
CA ASN A 275 9.62 -10.02 12.01
C ASN A 275 9.04 -11.21 11.20
N VAL A 276 8.62 -10.98 9.96
CA VAL A 276 8.16 -12.02 9.02
C VAL A 276 9.25 -12.31 7.98
N VAL A 277 9.41 -13.59 7.63
CA VAL A 277 10.24 -14.05 6.51
C VAL A 277 9.54 -13.71 5.20
N GLY A 278 10.13 -12.83 4.40
CA GLY A 278 9.59 -12.49 3.07
C GLY A 278 9.87 -13.57 2.02
N PRO A 279 9.33 -13.42 0.79
CA PRO A 279 9.63 -14.32 -0.34
C PRO A 279 11.11 -14.39 -0.70
N ASP A 280 11.93 -13.48 -0.19
CA ASP A 280 13.39 -13.43 -0.32
C ASP A 280 14.15 -14.22 0.74
N GLY A 281 13.45 -14.83 1.70
CA GLY A 281 14.06 -15.56 2.81
C GLY A 281 14.66 -14.66 3.90
N ILE A 282 14.44 -13.34 3.85
CA ILE A 282 14.98 -12.38 4.82
C ILE A 282 13.92 -12.02 5.87
N THR A 283 14.36 -11.82 7.11
CA THR A 283 13.55 -11.29 8.21
C THR A 283 14.12 -9.96 8.69
N THR A 284 13.26 -8.96 8.87
CA THR A 284 13.64 -7.63 9.36
C THR A 284 12.76 -7.20 10.51
N LYS A 285 13.25 -6.30 11.37
CA LYS A 285 12.44 -5.70 12.46
C LYS A 285 11.43 -4.65 11.95
N GLU A 286 11.51 -4.30 10.68
CA GLU A 286 10.66 -3.30 10.04
C GLU A 286 9.80 -3.97 8.95
N LYS A 287 8.65 -3.36 8.66
CA LYS A 287 7.80 -3.74 7.54
C LYS A 287 8.49 -3.46 6.21
N ARG A 288 8.24 -4.28 5.18
CA ARG A 288 8.88 -4.17 3.88
C ARG A 288 7.88 -4.22 2.74
N LEU A 289 8.22 -3.52 1.67
CA LEU A 289 7.56 -3.62 0.38
C LEU A 289 8.48 -4.37 -0.57
N ILE A 290 7.95 -5.36 -1.27
CA ILE A 290 8.68 -6.12 -2.28
C ILE A 290 7.91 -6.01 -3.60
N TYR A 291 8.60 -5.51 -4.62
CA TYR A 291 8.05 -5.30 -5.95
C TYR A 291 9.12 -5.35 -7.04
N GLY A 292 8.71 -5.67 -8.27
CA GLY A 292 9.59 -5.77 -9.45
C GLY A 292 9.30 -7.02 -10.30
N LEU A 293 9.78 -7.02 -11.54
CA LEU A 293 9.70 -8.19 -12.43
C LEU A 293 10.71 -9.26 -11.96
N SER A 294 10.39 -10.53 -12.17
CA SER A 294 10.92 -11.77 -11.56
C SER A 294 12.45 -12.06 -11.64
N ASN A 295 13.26 -11.06 -11.99
CA ASN A 295 14.72 -11.07 -12.02
C ASN A 295 15.34 -9.73 -11.54
N GLN A 296 14.51 -8.80 -11.08
CA GLN A 296 14.86 -7.49 -10.51
C GLN A 296 13.89 -7.17 -9.36
N ILE A 297 13.83 -8.06 -8.38
CA ILE A 297 13.14 -7.73 -7.13
C ILE A 297 13.89 -6.53 -6.53
N SER A 298 13.25 -5.36 -6.53
CA SER A 298 13.87 -4.14 -6.03
C SER A 298 13.77 -4.14 -4.52
N TYR A 299 14.76 -4.75 -3.89
CA TYR A 299 14.99 -4.65 -2.46
C TYR A 299 15.60 -3.28 -2.19
N ARG A 300 14.81 -2.39 -1.61
CA ARG A 300 15.31 -1.12 -1.10
C ARG A 300 14.98 -1.07 0.38
N THR A 301 15.74 -1.80 1.20
CA THR A 301 15.76 -1.52 2.64
C THR A 301 16.10 -0.04 2.76
N TYR A 302 15.24 0.73 3.41
CA TYR A 302 15.40 2.18 3.41
C TYR A 302 16.58 2.67 4.26
N HIS A 303 17.23 1.79 5.02
CA HIS A 303 18.49 2.07 5.69
C HIS A 303 19.72 1.55 4.96
N ASP A 304 19.54 0.68 3.96
CA ASP A 304 20.67 0.18 3.20
C ASP A 304 21.06 1.24 2.19
N LYS A 305 22.31 1.69 2.26
CA LYS A 305 22.91 2.65 1.33
C LYS A 305 23.13 2.09 -0.06
N TRP A 306 22.12 1.42 -0.60
CA TRP A 306 22.18 0.71 -1.86
C TRP A 306 22.52 1.64 -3.02
N TRP A 307 22.11 2.92 -2.95
CA TRP A 307 22.39 3.90 -4.00
C TRP A 307 23.88 4.27 -4.08
N GLU A 308 24.62 4.24 -2.97
CA GLU A 308 26.08 4.37 -2.98
C GLU A 308 26.69 3.24 -3.82
N ARG A 309 26.11 2.04 -3.76
CA ARG A 309 26.51 0.93 -4.63
C ARG A 309 26.16 1.15 -6.09
N TYR A 310 25.11 1.89 -6.44
CA TYR A 310 24.83 2.23 -7.85
C TYR A 310 25.83 3.24 -8.42
N GLN A 311 26.50 4.00 -7.56
CA GLN A 311 27.62 4.84 -7.98
C GLN A 311 28.92 4.03 -8.12
N THR A 312 29.06 2.93 -7.36
CA THR A 312 30.21 2.01 -7.44
C THR A 312 30.02 0.80 -8.34
N VAL A 313 28.81 0.49 -8.82
CA VAL A 313 28.60 -0.27 -10.07
C VAL A 313 29.00 0.71 -11.15
N SER A 314 30.31 0.93 -11.24
CA SER A 314 30.88 1.87 -12.18
C SER A 314 30.44 1.47 -13.57
N GLU A 315 30.60 2.40 -14.50
CA GLU A 315 30.43 2.20 -15.93
C GLU A 315 31.03 0.87 -16.44
N ASN A 316 31.91 0.20 -15.68
CA ASN A 316 32.66 -1.01 -15.97
C ASN A 316 31.83 -2.31 -16.10
N GLU A 317 30.61 -2.41 -15.58
CA GLU A 317 29.78 -3.63 -15.68
C GLU A 317 28.53 -3.50 -16.57
N LYS A 318 28.24 -2.32 -17.12
CA LYS A 318 27.10 -2.10 -18.04
C LYS A 318 27.36 -2.80 -19.38
N ASP A 319 26.46 -3.71 -19.76
CA ASP A 319 26.55 -4.42 -21.04
C ASP A 319 26.29 -3.48 -22.24
N LEU A 320 26.69 -3.89 -23.44
CA LEU A 320 26.51 -3.14 -24.68
C LEU A 320 25.06 -3.23 -25.17
N ASN A 321 24.39 -2.08 -25.34
CA ASN A 321 23.12 -2.01 -26.07
C ASN A 321 23.40 -1.91 -27.58
N ILE A 322 23.57 -3.07 -28.22
CA ILE A 322 23.93 -3.17 -29.64
C ILE A 322 22.94 -2.42 -30.55
N ALA A 323 21.64 -2.50 -30.27
CA ALA A 323 20.64 -1.85 -31.10
C ALA A 323 20.76 -0.32 -31.03
N ALA A 324 20.93 0.24 -29.82
CA ALA A 324 21.14 1.67 -29.62
C ALA A 324 22.44 2.15 -30.30
N ILE A 325 23.54 1.41 -30.10
CA ILE A 325 24.85 1.71 -30.70
C ILE A 325 24.78 1.73 -32.24
N LEU A 326 24.15 0.74 -32.86
CA LEU A 326 24.00 0.68 -34.31
C LEU A 326 23.02 1.74 -34.86
N SER A 327 22.24 2.39 -34.00
CA SER A 327 21.41 3.55 -34.34
C SER A 327 22.10 4.90 -34.07
N GLY A 328 23.34 4.89 -33.57
CA GLY A 328 24.14 6.09 -33.30
C GLY A 328 24.16 6.56 -31.85
N ASP A 329 23.53 5.83 -30.92
CA ASP A 329 23.63 6.10 -29.48
C ASP A 329 24.80 5.33 -28.86
N PHE A 330 25.92 6.01 -28.66
CA PHE A 330 27.14 5.44 -28.11
C PHE A 330 27.20 5.45 -26.57
N SER A 331 26.11 5.82 -25.88
CA SER A 331 26.10 5.96 -24.41
C SER A 331 26.52 4.70 -23.67
N THR A 332 26.13 3.52 -24.16
CA THR A 332 26.52 2.23 -23.56
C THR A 332 27.88 1.72 -24.02
N LEU A 333 28.48 2.33 -25.06
CA LEU A 333 29.83 2.01 -25.54
C LEU A 333 30.90 2.90 -24.87
N ALA A 334 30.51 4.10 -24.45
CA ALA A 334 31.38 5.06 -23.79
C ALA A 334 32.08 4.47 -22.55
N GLY A 335 33.33 4.87 -22.35
CA GLY A 335 34.18 4.39 -21.27
C GLY A 335 35.62 4.14 -21.72
N THR A 336 36.44 3.71 -20.76
CA THR A 336 37.84 3.33 -20.99
C THR A 336 37.92 1.82 -21.19
N TRP A 337 38.58 1.39 -22.26
CA TRP A 337 38.72 0.00 -22.63
C TRP A 337 40.19 -0.38 -22.78
N VAL A 338 40.58 -1.50 -22.20
CA VAL A 338 41.97 -1.99 -22.17
C VAL A 338 42.02 -3.45 -22.61
N ASN A 339 42.99 -3.79 -23.46
CA ASN A 339 43.22 -5.18 -23.87
C ASN A 339 44.37 -5.84 -23.08
N GLY A 340 44.59 -7.15 -23.29
CA GLY A 340 45.65 -7.91 -22.59
C GLY A 340 47.09 -7.49 -22.97
N GLU A 341 47.26 -6.66 -24.00
CA GLU A 341 48.54 -6.09 -24.41
C GLU A 341 48.79 -4.70 -23.79
N GLY A 342 47.85 -4.18 -22.99
CA GLY A 342 47.91 -2.87 -22.35
C GLY A 342 47.53 -1.70 -23.27
N ALA A 343 46.99 -1.97 -24.46
CA ALA A 343 46.46 -0.93 -25.32
C ALA A 343 45.16 -0.38 -24.73
N GLU A 344 45.07 0.96 -24.58
CA GLU A 344 43.91 1.64 -24.01
C GLU A 344 43.22 2.53 -25.04
N ILE A 345 41.89 2.46 -25.11
CA ILE A 345 41.05 3.37 -25.88
C ILE A 345 39.95 3.94 -24.98
N VAL A 346 39.81 5.25 -24.99
CA VAL A 346 38.69 5.95 -24.34
C VAL A 346 37.71 6.33 -25.44
N ILE A 347 36.46 5.88 -25.31
CA ILE A 347 35.37 6.21 -26.22
C ILE A 347 34.42 7.17 -25.49
N ASN A 348 34.17 8.32 -26.09
CA ASN A 348 33.23 9.31 -25.58
C ASN A 348 31.81 9.01 -26.08
N SER A 349 30.79 9.52 -25.39
CA SER A 349 29.38 9.33 -25.76
C SER A 349 29.00 10.01 -27.08
N ASP A 350 29.78 10.98 -27.55
CA ASP A 350 29.64 11.61 -28.87
C ASP A 350 30.30 10.81 -30.01
N GLY A 351 30.92 9.67 -29.71
CA GLY A 351 31.58 8.81 -30.69
C GLY A 351 33.01 9.22 -31.05
N THR A 352 33.61 10.19 -30.34
CA THR A 352 35.04 10.50 -30.45
C THR A 352 35.89 9.63 -29.55
N THR A 353 37.20 9.50 -29.83
CA THR A 353 38.14 8.76 -28.98
C THR A 353 39.30 9.62 -28.50
N ASN A 354 39.99 9.19 -27.43
CA ASN A 354 41.24 9.82 -26.97
C ASN A 354 42.39 9.76 -27.99
N ARG A 355 42.23 9.00 -29.08
CA ARG A 355 43.21 8.87 -30.16
C ARG A 355 42.88 9.77 -31.36
N GLY A 356 41.87 10.63 -31.25
CA GLY A 356 41.41 11.49 -32.35
C GLY A 356 40.66 10.74 -33.44
N GLU A 357 40.09 9.58 -33.11
CA GLU A 357 39.26 8.81 -34.04
C GLU A 357 37.77 9.17 -33.85
N THR A 358 36.96 8.90 -34.87
CA THR A 358 35.50 9.01 -34.82
C THR A 358 34.82 7.70 -35.19
N LEU A 359 33.74 7.41 -34.48
CA LEU A 359 32.87 6.26 -34.72
C LEU A 359 31.75 6.63 -35.69
N SER A 360 31.43 5.69 -36.58
CA SER A 360 30.27 5.79 -37.47
C SER A 360 29.67 4.43 -37.72
N ILE A 361 28.38 4.41 -38.06
CA ILE A 361 27.66 3.18 -38.36
C ILE A 361 28.31 2.50 -39.57
N ASN A 362 28.63 1.21 -39.43
CA ASN A 362 29.02 0.39 -40.57
C ASN A 362 27.76 -0.09 -41.30
N SER A 363 27.54 0.37 -42.53
CA SER A 363 26.40 -0.02 -43.38
C SER A 363 26.38 -1.52 -43.72
N THR A 364 27.51 -2.21 -43.56
CA THR A 364 27.65 -3.67 -43.75
C THR A 364 27.59 -4.47 -42.45
N SER A 365 27.34 -3.80 -41.31
CA SER A 365 27.16 -4.44 -40.02
C SER A 365 26.00 -5.43 -40.06
N ASN A 366 26.14 -6.56 -39.38
CA ASN A 366 25.11 -7.59 -39.34
C ASN A 366 24.94 -8.14 -37.91
N PRO A 367 23.78 -8.73 -37.56
CA PRO A 367 23.54 -9.23 -36.20
C PRO A 367 24.44 -10.37 -35.75
N LYS A 368 25.11 -11.09 -36.68
CA LYS A 368 26.06 -12.17 -36.36
C LYS A 368 27.43 -11.63 -35.96
N LEU A 369 27.77 -10.40 -36.35
CA LEU A 369 28.93 -9.68 -35.87
C LEU A 369 28.67 -8.16 -35.98
N PRO A 370 28.09 -7.55 -34.94
CA PRO A 370 27.85 -6.12 -34.92
C PRO A 370 29.16 -5.34 -34.98
N THR A 371 29.28 -4.42 -35.94
CA THR A 371 30.49 -3.61 -36.13
C THR A 371 30.16 -2.13 -36.33
N LEU A 372 31.10 -1.28 -35.92
CA LEU A 372 31.19 0.14 -36.28
C LEU A 372 32.44 0.37 -37.13
N ASN A 373 32.46 1.48 -37.85
CA ASN A 373 33.69 2.05 -38.40
C ASN A 373 34.36 2.91 -37.33
N ILE A 374 35.66 2.74 -37.12
CA ILE A 374 36.50 3.67 -36.35
C ILE A 374 37.53 4.28 -37.29
N ARG A 375 37.57 5.62 -37.40
CA ARG A 375 38.37 6.32 -38.42
C ARG A 375 39.21 7.44 -37.85
N SER A 376 40.42 7.59 -38.39
CA SER A 376 41.27 8.78 -38.20
C SER A 376 41.69 9.29 -39.58
N GLY A 377 41.18 10.46 -39.98
CA GLY A 377 41.39 11.01 -41.32
C GLY A 377 40.94 10.05 -42.43
N ASN A 378 41.85 9.73 -43.36
CA ASN A 378 41.59 8.82 -44.50
C ASN A 378 41.79 7.33 -44.17
N SER A 379 42.20 7.00 -42.94
CA SER A 379 42.44 5.63 -42.48
C SER A 379 41.35 5.18 -41.51
N GLY A 380 41.02 3.89 -41.51
CA GLY A 380 40.00 3.36 -40.61
C GLY A 380 40.11 1.85 -40.41
N ALA A 381 39.40 1.36 -39.41
CA ALA A 381 39.27 -0.04 -39.05
C ALA A 381 37.81 -0.35 -38.66
N LEU A 382 37.54 -1.63 -38.40
CA LEU A 382 36.30 -2.07 -37.77
C LEU A 382 36.46 -2.12 -36.26
N LEU A 383 35.40 -1.73 -35.54
CA LEU A 383 35.22 -1.95 -34.11
C LEU A 383 34.08 -2.97 -33.94
N ALA A 384 34.41 -4.21 -33.63
CA ALA A 384 33.44 -5.27 -33.34
C ALA A 384 32.96 -5.19 -31.90
N LEU A 385 31.65 -5.39 -31.72
CA LEU A 385 30.94 -5.23 -30.46
C LEU A 385 30.44 -6.59 -29.97
N PHE A 386 30.85 -7.00 -28.77
CA PHE A 386 30.42 -8.25 -28.16
C PHE A 386 29.74 -7.94 -26.82
N LYS A 387 28.42 -8.08 -26.76
CA LYS A 387 27.68 -8.03 -25.49
C LYS A 387 28.00 -9.24 -24.61
N LYS A 388 27.60 -9.21 -23.34
CA LYS A 388 27.72 -10.36 -22.44
C LYS A 388 27.03 -11.60 -23.04
N GLY A 389 27.71 -12.73 -22.98
CA GLY A 389 27.29 -14.01 -23.53
C GLY A 389 27.34 -14.12 -25.06
N PHE A 390 27.78 -13.10 -25.80
CA PHE A 390 27.83 -13.14 -27.27
C PHE A 390 29.15 -13.71 -27.78
N THR A 391 29.13 -14.88 -28.41
CA THR A 391 30.33 -15.56 -28.89
C THR A 391 30.86 -14.95 -30.20
N ASN A 392 32.18 -14.84 -30.35
CA ASN A 392 32.80 -14.55 -31.64
C ASN A 392 32.54 -15.70 -32.64
N PRO A 393 31.81 -15.47 -33.75
CA PRO A 393 31.42 -16.53 -34.68
C PRO A 393 32.61 -17.18 -35.40
N TYR A 394 33.79 -16.55 -35.37
CA TYR A 394 35.00 -17.08 -36.00
C TYR A 394 35.90 -17.88 -35.03
N GLY A 395 35.58 -17.89 -33.74
CA GLY A 395 36.37 -18.49 -32.67
C GLY A 395 36.54 -17.50 -31.51
N ASP A 396 36.17 -17.92 -30.29
CA ASP A 396 36.15 -17.05 -29.11
C ASP A 396 37.04 -17.60 -28.00
N TYR A 397 38.05 -16.83 -27.62
CA TYR A 397 39.03 -17.16 -26.57
C TYR A 397 38.96 -16.18 -25.40
N SER A 398 37.85 -15.47 -25.23
CA SER A 398 37.72 -14.37 -24.28
C SER A 398 36.69 -14.63 -23.19
N ASP A 399 36.70 -13.80 -22.14
CA ASP A 399 35.74 -13.85 -21.04
C ASP A 399 34.37 -13.31 -21.50
N SER A 400 33.55 -14.22 -22.02
CA SER A 400 32.20 -13.90 -22.51
C SER A 400 31.22 -13.42 -21.43
N SER A 401 31.55 -13.52 -20.14
CA SER A 401 30.73 -12.94 -19.07
C SER A 401 30.76 -11.40 -19.04
N LYS A 402 31.69 -10.80 -19.80
CA LYS A 402 31.91 -9.35 -19.88
C LYS A 402 31.62 -8.81 -21.29
N PRO A 403 31.23 -7.52 -21.39
CA PRO A 403 31.23 -6.84 -22.68
C PRO A 403 32.67 -6.72 -23.18
N ARG A 404 32.86 -6.91 -24.49
CA ARG A 404 34.18 -6.90 -25.13
C ARG A 404 34.15 -6.13 -26.45
N LEU A 405 35.29 -5.58 -26.82
CA LEU A 405 35.51 -4.98 -28.13
C LEU A 405 36.72 -5.61 -28.83
N VAL A 406 36.70 -5.61 -30.16
CA VAL A 406 37.87 -5.94 -30.98
C VAL A 406 38.03 -4.88 -32.06
N ILE A 407 39.25 -4.36 -32.23
CA ILE A 407 39.57 -3.39 -33.27
C ILE A 407 40.47 -4.07 -34.30
N GLY A 408 40.12 -3.98 -35.59
CA GLY A 408 40.93 -4.58 -36.65
C GLY A 408 40.45 -4.27 -38.06
N GLN A 409 41.33 -4.45 -39.05
CA GLN A 409 41.00 -4.27 -40.47
C GLN A 409 40.00 -5.33 -40.96
N ASN A 410 40.13 -6.56 -40.46
CA ASN A 410 39.18 -7.66 -40.61
C ASN A 410 39.03 -8.33 -39.25
N ILE A 411 37.80 -8.69 -38.88
CA ILE A 411 37.51 -9.32 -37.58
C ILE A 411 37.37 -10.83 -37.81
N GLY A 412 38.33 -11.60 -37.33
CA GLY A 412 38.36 -13.06 -37.39
C GLY A 412 38.44 -13.69 -36.00
N ALA A 413 38.97 -14.92 -35.93
CA ALA A 413 39.42 -15.50 -34.66
C ALA A 413 40.63 -14.68 -34.16
N VAL A 414 40.53 -14.10 -32.96
CA VAL A 414 41.60 -13.32 -32.36
C VAL A 414 41.95 -13.90 -30.99
N PRO A 415 43.22 -13.81 -30.56
CA PRO A 415 43.62 -14.35 -29.28
C PRO A 415 43.04 -13.52 -28.12
N GLU A 416 43.00 -14.09 -26.91
CA GLU A 416 42.39 -13.47 -25.72
C GLU A 416 42.90 -12.04 -25.47
N GLN A 417 44.21 -11.81 -25.63
CA GLN A 417 44.83 -10.51 -25.38
C GLN A 417 44.36 -9.40 -26.34
N SER A 418 43.78 -9.74 -27.49
CA SER A 418 43.27 -8.76 -28.45
C SER A 418 41.89 -8.21 -28.09
N TYR A 419 41.18 -8.85 -27.14
CA TYR A 419 39.90 -8.36 -26.67
C TYR A 419 40.10 -7.23 -25.67
N PHE A 420 39.43 -6.12 -25.94
CA PHE A 420 39.35 -4.99 -25.03
C PHE A 420 38.21 -5.22 -24.04
N TYR A 421 38.50 -5.05 -22.76
CA TYR A 421 37.52 -5.06 -21.68
C TYR A 421 37.44 -3.68 -21.07
N ARG A 422 36.30 -3.36 -20.47
CA ARG A 422 36.13 -2.09 -19.78
C ARG A 422 37.02 -2.06 -18.54
N LYS A 423 37.75 -0.97 -18.34
CA LYS A 423 38.82 -0.81 -17.34
C LYS A 423 38.30 -0.66 -15.92
#